data_AF-A0AAW4PHP9-F1
#
_entry.id   AF-A0AAW4PHP9-F1
#
_cell.length_a   1.000
_cell.length_b   1.000
_cell.length_c   1.000
_cell.angle_alpha   90.00
_cell.angle_beta   90.00
_cell.angle_gamma   90.00
#
_symmetry.space_group_name_H-M   'P 1'
#
loop_
_entity.id
_entity.type
_entity.pdbx_description
1 polymer ?
#
loop_
_entity_poly.entity_id
_entity_poly.type
_entity_poly.pdbx_seq_one_letter_code
_entity_poly.pdbx_strand_id
1 'polypeptide(L)' 'MARTDPARTTASETAPAQRPQWRLRYQVGDLVHYTEWHEDFATVENLAVQYREGDYGHDVVIERRTELEG' A
#
# COMPACT_ATOMS: atom_id res chain seq x y z
N MET A 1 -18.55 11.06 50.18
CA MET A 1 -19.62 10.85 49.18
C MET A 1 -19.36 11.75 47.99
N ALA A 2 -19.49 11.19 46.78
CA ALA A 2 -19.46 11.83 45.45
C ALA A 2 -18.08 12.33 44.95
N ARG A 3 -17.66 12.08 43.70
CA ARG A 3 -18.17 11.27 42.58
C ARG A 3 -16.94 10.96 41.73
N THR A 4 -16.64 9.68 41.52
CA THR A 4 -15.66 9.26 40.51
C THR A 4 -16.27 9.61 39.16
N ASP A 5 -15.60 10.44 38.38
CA ASP A 5 -15.90 10.66 36.97
C ASP A 5 -15.19 9.53 36.21
N PRO A 6 -15.89 8.49 35.70
CA PRO A 6 -15.27 7.64 34.72
C PRO A 6 -15.21 8.47 33.44
N ALA A 7 -14.06 9.09 33.20
CA ALA A 7 -13.66 9.46 31.86
C ALA A 7 -13.72 8.17 31.04
N ARG A 8 -14.89 7.92 30.46
CA ARG A 8 -15.14 6.91 29.47
C ARG A 8 -14.35 7.39 28.27
N THR A 9 -13.08 7.00 28.24
CA THR A 9 -12.28 6.97 27.03
C THR A 9 -13.14 6.21 26.04
N THR A 10 -13.81 6.94 25.15
CA THR A 10 -14.31 6.39 23.91
C THR A 10 -13.03 5.92 23.23
N ALA A 11 -12.71 4.64 23.42
CA ALA A 11 -11.81 3.94 22.54
C ALA A 11 -12.37 4.24 21.17
N SER A 12 -11.70 5.13 20.44
CA SER A 12 -12.02 5.37 19.04
C SER A 12 -12.07 3.99 18.43
N GLU A 13 -13.26 3.59 18.01
CA GLU A 13 -13.48 2.37 17.26
C GLU A 13 -12.68 2.60 15.98
N THR A 14 -11.42 2.17 16.01
CA THR A 14 -10.49 2.29 14.89
C THR A 14 -11.17 1.51 13.79
N ALA A 15 -11.73 2.22 12.81
CA ALA A 15 -12.18 1.61 11.57
C ALA A 15 -11.09 0.63 11.12
N PRO A 16 -11.45 -0.59 10.67
CA PRO A 16 -10.46 -1.61 10.33
C PRO A 16 -9.37 -0.96 9.50
N ALA A 17 -8.13 -1.11 9.96
CA ALA A 17 -6.98 -0.47 9.34
C ALA A 17 -6.86 -1.06 7.94
N GLN A 18 -7.42 -0.35 6.95
CA GLN A 18 -7.41 -0.77 5.57
C GLN A 18 -5.95 -0.99 5.19
N ARG A 19 -5.59 -2.22 4.86
CA ARG A 19 -4.21 -2.54 4.52
C ARG A 19 -3.97 -2.08 3.09
N PRO A 20 -3.20 -1.00 2.87
CA PRO A 20 -2.82 -0.64 1.52
C PRO A 20 -2.01 -1.78 0.90
N GLN A 21 -2.18 -1.95 -0.40
CA GLN A 21 -1.36 -2.84 -1.20
C GLN A 21 -0.77 -2.05 -2.36
N TRP A 22 0.40 -2.50 -2.81
CA TRP A 22 1.18 -1.83 -3.83
C TRP A 22 1.61 -2.81 -4.91
N ARG A 23 1.79 -2.33 -6.13
CA ARG A 23 2.39 -3.10 -7.23
C ARG A 23 3.17 -2.18 -8.16
N LEU A 24 3.99 -2.75 -9.03
CA LEU A 24 4.56 -2.02 -10.16
C LEU A 24 3.67 -2.15 -11.38
N ARG A 25 3.58 -1.06 -12.13
CA ARG A 25 3.19 -1.02 -13.53
C ARG A 25 4.40 -0.56 -14.34
N TYR A 26 4.73 -1.25 -15.42
CA TYR A 26 5.84 -0.89 -16.30
C TYR A 26 5.52 -1.29 -17.74
N GLN A 27 6.27 -0.74 -18.71
CA GLN A 27 6.13 -1.08 -20.13
C GLN A 27 7.33 -1.86 -20.65
N VAL A 28 7.06 -2.85 -21.51
CA VAL A 28 8.04 -3.59 -22.29
C VAL A 28 7.59 -3.59 -23.75
N GLY A 29 8.27 -2.83 -24.60
CA GLY A 29 7.75 -2.51 -25.93
C GLY A 29 6.37 -1.86 -25.81
N ASP A 30 5.37 -2.41 -26.51
CA ASP A 30 4.00 -1.90 -26.50
C ASP A 30 3.11 -2.53 -25.40
N LEU A 31 3.67 -3.41 -24.57
CA LEU A 31 2.92 -4.13 -23.54
C LEU A 31 3.04 -3.45 -22.18
N VAL A 32 1.91 -3.36 -21.46
CA VAL A 32 1.87 -2.93 -20.07
C VAL A 32 1.85 -4.16 -19.18
N HIS A 33 2.80 -4.24 -18.27
CA HIS A 33 2.95 -5.33 -17.31
C HIS A 33 2.68 -4.85 -15.89
N TYR A 34 2.26 -5.79 -15.05
CA TYR A 34 1.96 -5.58 -13.65
C TYR A 34 2.61 -6.68 -12.82
N THR A 35 3.17 -6.30 -11.68
CA THR A 35 3.51 -7.28 -10.64
C THR A 35 2.25 -7.65 -9.87
N GLU A 36 2.35 -8.69 -9.05
CA GLU A 36 1.35 -8.96 -8.02
C GLU A 36 1.26 -7.80 -7.03
N TRP A 37 0.13 -7.73 -6.34
CA TRP A 37 -0.08 -6.80 -5.23
C TRP A 37 0.65 -7.29 -3.99
N HIS A 38 1.36 -6.40 -3.32
CA HIS A 38 2.11 -6.64 -2.09
C HIS A 38 1.61 -5.75 -0.96
N GLU A 39 1.57 -6.28 0.26
CA GLU A 39 1.27 -5.51 1.48
C GLU A 39 2.49 -4.77 2.06
N ASP A 40 3.66 -4.89 1.45
CA ASP A 40 4.87 -4.19 1.88
C ASP A 40 5.34 -3.21 0.81
N PHE A 41 5.29 -1.92 1.13
CA PHE A 41 5.75 -0.87 0.23
C PHE A 41 7.25 -0.96 -0.05
N ALA A 42 8.06 -1.32 0.95
CA ALA A 42 9.52 -1.36 0.80
C ALA A 42 9.94 -2.41 -0.24
N THR A 43 9.27 -3.56 -0.28
CA THR A 43 9.47 -4.58 -1.32
C THR A 43 9.23 -4.00 -2.72
N VAL A 44 8.11 -3.29 -2.92
CA VAL A 44 7.75 -2.72 -4.23
C VAL A 44 8.66 -1.55 -4.61
N GLU A 45 9.06 -0.72 -3.66
CA GLU A 45 10.01 0.37 -3.87
C GLU A 45 11.39 -0.14 -4.32
N ASN A 46 11.92 -1.15 -3.63
CA ASN A 46 13.19 -1.77 -4.02
C ASN A 46 13.11 -2.42 -5.41
N LEU A 47 11.97 -3.02 -5.76
CA LEU A 47 11.76 -3.56 -7.11
C LEU A 47 11.71 -2.45 -8.16
N ALA A 48 11.10 -1.30 -7.85
CA ALA A 48 11.03 -0.16 -8.76
C ALA A 48 12.43 0.37 -9.09
N VAL A 49 13.33 0.44 -8.11
CA VAL A 49 14.73 0.84 -8.32
C VAL A 49 15.43 -0.14 -9.25
N GLN A 50 15.32 -1.45 -8.98
CA GLN A 50 15.93 -2.49 -9.82
C GLN A 50 15.45 -2.45 -11.27
N TYR A 51 14.15 -2.22 -11.50
CA TYR A 51 13.59 -2.13 -12.85
C TYR A 51 14.07 -0.88 -13.60
N ARG A 52 14.21 0.25 -12.90
CA ARG A 52 14.72 1.50 -13.48
C ARG A 52 16.21 1.41 -13.82
N GLU A 53 17.00 0.76 -12.99
CA GLU A 53 18.45 0.62 -13.19
C GLU A 53 18.82 -0.50 -14.17
N GLY A 54 18.01 -1.57 -14.22
CA GLY A 54 18.29 -2.75 -15.05
C GLY A 54 17.78 -2.68 -16.50
N ASP A 55 17.17 -1.57 -16.92
CA ASP A 55 16.57 -1.38 -18.25
C ASP A 55 15.55 -2.47 -18.64
N TYR A 56 14.93 -3.09 -17.63
CA TYR A 56 13.95 -4.17 -17.81
C TYR A 56 12.57 -3.68 -18.27
N GLY A 57 12.29 -2.39 -18.09
CA GLY A 57 11.04 -1.77 -18.53
C GLY A 57 11.09 -0.25 -18.40
N HIS A 58 10.34 0.42 -19.26
CA HIS A 58 10.17 1.87 -19.22
C HIS A 58 8.90 2.24 -18.45
N ASP A 59 8.74 3.52 -18.11
CA ASP A 59 7.55 4.04 -17.43
C ASP A 59 7.16 3.28 -16.14
N VAL A 60 8.18 2.95 -15.33
CA VAL A 60 8.02 2.23 -14.05
C VAL A 60 7.32 3.10 -13.02
N VAL A 61 6.09 2.73 -12.68
CA VAL A 61 5.19 3.41 -11.73
C VAL A 61 4.79 2.46 -10.60
N ILE A 62 4.77 2.97 -9.37
CA ILE A 62 4.20 2.27 -8.21
C ILE A 62 2.72 2.65 -8.11
N GLU A 63 1.84 1.65 -8.16
CA GLU A 63 0.42 1.81 -7.91
C GLU A 63 0.10 1.45 -6.46
N ARG A 64 -0.88 2.13 -5.87
CA ARG A 64 -1.42 1.84 -4.54
C ARG A 64 -2.92 1.57 -4.66
N ARG A 65 -3.39 0.50 -4.03
CA ARG A 65 -4.81 0.27 -3.75
C ARG A 65 -5.04 0.17 -2.25
N THR A 66 -6.28 0.37 -1.86
CA THR A 66 -6.72 0.17 -0.49
C THR A 66 -7.91 -0.77 -0.56
N GLU A 67 -7.78 -1.98 -0.02
CA GLU A 67 -8.92 -2.91 0.06
C GLU A 67 -9.87 -2.42 1.15
N LEU A 68 -11.11 -2.15 0.75
CA LEU A 68 -12.20 -1.89 1.69
C LEU A 68 -12.78 -3.24 2.09
N GLU A 69 -12.53 -3.67 3.33
CA GLU A 69 -13.29 -4.78 3.91
C GLU A 69 -14.75 -4.29 4.06
N GLY A 70 -15.66 -4.90 3.30
CA GLY A 70 -17.09 -4.63 3.30
C GLY A 70 -17.87 -5.56 4.22
#